data_AF-A0A820HRS4-F1
#
_entry.id   AF-A0A820HRS4-F1
#
_cell.length_a   1.000
_cell.length_b   1.000
_cell.length_c   1.000
_cell.angle_alpha   90.00
_cell.angle_beta   90.00
_cell.angle_gamma   90.00
#
_symmetry.space_group_name_H-M   'P 1'
#
loop_
_entity.id
_entity.type
_entity.pdbx_description
1 polymer ?
#
loop_
_entity_poly.entity_id
_entity_poly.type
_entity_poly.pdbx_seq_one_letter_code
_entity_poly.pdbx_strand_id
1 'polypeptide(L)'
;MSRLDCSLHGRSTEKLDLGFTIYISYLHMEVAHTNPVMLAFCSLLYDGVVQRRPKFDDDDKSLSRKTIVHTQKARGFHEIRRYRQSRFRWCLAYTLINNPDLFALRQRRRETSVNAQQDNTYLSTDANSQRLLNNLPSLSTFNVSDI
;
A
#
# COMPACT_ATOMS: atom_id res chain seq x y z
N MET A 1 28.67 -37.09 4.27
CA MET A 1 27.34 -36.58 3.88
C MET A 1 26.75 -35.85 5.08
N SER A 2 26.96 -34.53 5.17
CA SER A 2 26.42 -33.70 6.26
C SER A 2 25.01 -33.24 5.89
N ARG A 3 24.00 -33.80 6.54
CA ARG A 3 22.62 -33.31 6.51
C ARG A 3 22.53 -32.01 7.31
N LEU A 4 21.97 -30.94 6.74
CA LEU A 4 21.78 -29.63 7.39
C LEU A 4 20.34 -29.40 7.86
N ASP A 5 19.47 -30.34 7.49
CA ASP A 5 18.04 -30.42 7.78
C ASP A 5 17.74 -30.78 9.25
N CYS A 6 18.74 -31.21 10.01
CA CYS A 6 18.62 -31.52 11.44
C CYS A 6 19.76 -30.87 12.23
N SER A 7 19.47 -30.34 13.41
CA SER A 7 20.53 -30.00 14.36
C SER A 7 21.07 -31.25 15.04
N LEU A 8 22.39 -31.28 15.27
CA LEU A 8 23.04 -32.34 16.07
C LEU A 8 22.71 -32.23 17.57
N HIS A 9 22.25 -31.04 17.99
CA HIS A 9 21.94 -30.71 19.38
C HIS A 9 20.42 -30.78 19.64
N GLY A 10 20.02 -30.96 20.89
CA GLY A 10 18.60 -30.97 21.26
C GLY A 10 17.90 -29.63 21.00
N ARG A 11 16.57 -29.61 20.96
CA ARG A 11 15.74 -28.43 20.63
C ARG A 11 16.03 -27.16 21.45
N SER A 12 16.59 -27.29 22.65
CA SER A 12 16.98 -26.16 23.49
C SER A 12 18.33 -25.53 23.10
N THR A 13 19.22 -26.31 22.47
CA THR A 13 20.58 -25.91 22.08
C THR A 13 20.80 -25.88 20.57
N GLU A 14 19.73 -26.07 19.80
CA GLU A 14 19.71 -26.02 18.33
C GLU A 14 20.28 -24.72 17.74
N LYS A 15 20.14 -23.59 18.44
CA LYS A 15 20.71 -22.29 18.04
C LYS A 15 22.23 -22.20 18.19
N LEU A 16 22.86 -23.12 18.93
CA LEU A 16 24.32 -23.20 19.03
C LEU A 16 24.92 -23.87 17.80
N ASP A 17 24.12 -24.62 17.05
CA ASP A 17 24.52 -25.23 15.80
C ASP A 17 24.43 -24.19 14.67
N LEU A 18 25.60 -23.72 14.25
CA LEU A 18 25.73 -22.71 13.21
C LEU A 18 25.23 -23.24 11.85
N GLY A 19 25.49 -24.51 11.52
CA GLY A 19 25.09 -25.10 10.25
C GLY A 19 23.57 -25.13 10.10
N PHE A 20 22.89 -25.59 11.15
CA PHE A 20 21.44 -25.62 11.20
C PHE A 20 20.83 -24.20 11.18
N THR A 21 21.39 -23.26 11.94
CA THR A 21 20.89 -21.88 11.99
C THR A 21 21.02 -21.17 10.64
N ILE A 22 22.13 -21.35 9.93
CA ILE A 22 22.33 -20.82 8.58
C ILE A 22 21.30 -21.43 7.61
N TYR A 23 21.07 -22.74 7.69
CA TYR A 23 20.09 -23.42 6.85
C TYR A 23 18.65 -22.87 7.04
N ILE A 24 18.21 -22.69 8.29
CA ILE A 24 16.90 -22.09 8.58
C ILE A 24 16.82 -20.65 8.06
N SER A 25 17.89 -19.86 8.26
CA SER A 25 17.96 -18.48 7.76
C SER A 25 17.85 -18.43 6.23
N TYR A 26 18.53 -19.35 5.55
CA TYR A 26 18.45 -19.53 4.10
C TYR A 26 17.02 -19.87 3.67
N LEU A 27 16.35 -20.79 4.35
CA LEU A 27 14.97 -21.17 4.02
C LEU A 27 13.99 -19.99 4.18
N HIS A 28 14.16 -19.19 5.23
CA HIS A 28 13.37 -17.96 5.40
C HIS A 28 13.62 -16.96 4.28
N MET A 29 14.87 -16.79 3.87
CA MET A 29 15.25 -15.92 2.75
C MET A 29 14.65 -16.44 1.44
N GLU A 30 14.74 -17.73 1.14
CA GLU A 30 14.12 -18.32 -0.04
C GLU A 30 12.61 -18.09 -0.05
N VAL A 31 11.89 -18.44 1.02
CA VAL A 31 10.44 -18.25 1.09
C VAL A 31 10.04 -16.78 0.94
N ALA A 32 10.87 -15.85 1.41
CA ALA A 32 10.63 -14.42 1.24
C ALA A 32 10.83 -13.95 -0.22
N HIS A 33 11.83 -14.48 -0.93
CA HIS A 33 12.18 -14.05 -2.28
C HIS A 33 11.44 -14.81 -3.40
N THR A 34 11.19 -16.10 -3.21
CA THR A 34 10.61 -17.01 -4.22
C THR A 34 9.24 -17.51 -3.79
N ASN A 35 8.45 -16.68 -3.10
CA ASN A 35 7.10 -17.05 -2.71
C ASN A 35 6.20 -17.26 -3.94
N PRO A 36 5.72 -18.49 -4.20
CA PRO A 36 4.97 -18.78 -5.43
C PRO A 36 3.63 -18.04 -5.48
N VAL A 37 3.00 -17.75 -4.33
CA VAL A 37 1.75 -16.99 -4.27
C VAL A 37 1.99 -15.54 -4.67
N MET A 38 3.09 -14.93 -4.22
CA MET A 38 3.45 -13.57 -4.57
C MET A 38 3.82 -13.45 -6.05
N LEU A 39 4.59 -14.41 -6.58
CA LEU A 39 4.94 -14.47 -8.00
C LEU A 39 3.69 -14.63 -8.89
N ALA A 40 2.79 -15.54 -8.53
CA ALA A 40 1.51 -15.70 -9.24
C ALA A 40 0.66 -14.43 -9.16
N PHE A 41 0.54 -13.82 -7.98
CA PHE A 41 -0.18 -12.56 -7.80
C PHE A 41 0.37 -11.43 -8.68
N CYS A 42 1.70 -11.28 -8.71
CA CYS A 42 2.37 -10.31 -9.58
C CYS A 42 2.13 -10.61 -11.07
N SER A 43 2.13 -11.87 -11.49
CA SER A 43 1.77 -12.28 -12.86
C SER A 43 0.31 -11.92 -13.19
N LEU A 44 -0.65 -12.21 -12.30
CA LEU A 44 -2.05 -11.82 -12.50
C LEU A 44 -2.22 -10.30 -12.59
N LEU A 45 -1.47 -9.54 -11.79
CA LEU A 45 -1.47 -8.07 -11.87
C LEU A 45 -0.86 -7.58 -13.18
N TYR A 46 0.27 -8.14 -13.60
CA TYR A 46 0.92 -7.80 -14.85
C TYR A 46 -0.01 -8.03 -16.04
N ASP A 47 -0.64 -9.21 -16.13
CA ASP A 47 -1.59 -9.52 -17.19
C ASP A 47 -2.83 -8.63 -17.12
N GLY A 48 -3.34 -8.39 -15.91
CA GLY A 48 -4.51 -7.55 -15.68
C GLY A 48 -4.31 -6.07 -16.00
N VAL A 49 -3.08 -5.55 -15.95
CA VAL A 49 -2.75 -4.13 -16.18
C VAL A 49 -2.15 -3.90 -17.57
N VAL A 50 -1.25 -4.76 -18.04
CA VAL A 50 -0.52 -4.60 -19.30
C VAL A 50 -1.35 -5.06 -20.49
N GLN A 51 -2.00 -6.24 -20.41
CA GLN A 51 -2.80 -6.76 -21.53
C GLN A 51 -4.15 -6.04 -21.69
N ARG A 52 -4.60 -5.30 -20.67
CA ARG A 52 -5.84 -4.52 -20.71
C ARG A 52 -5.67 -3.09 -21.24
N ARG A 53 -4.44 -2.66 -21.55
CA ARG A 53 -4.28 -1.46 -22.38
C ARG A 53 -4.83 -1.82 -23.76
N PRO A 54 -5.82 -1.09 -24.29
CA PRO A 54 -6.21 -1.29 -25.66
C PRO A 54 -4.95 -1.10 -26.50
N LYS A 55 -4.57 -2.12 -27.29
CA LYS A 55 -3.59 -1.92 -28.36
C LYS A 55 -4.11 -0.72 -29.13
N PHE A 56 -3.36 0.37 -29.08
CA PHE A 56 -3.67 1.54 -29.88
C PHE A 56 -3.33 1.09 -31.30
N ASP A 57 -4.33 0.55 -32.00
CA ASP A 57 -4.20 0.28 -33.43
C ASP A 57 -3.92 1.64 -34.08
N ASP A 58 -2.65 1.85 -34.45
CA ASP A 58 -2.16 2.96 -35.26
C ASP A 58 -2.61 2.75 -36.72
N ASP A 59 -3.93 2.75 -36.95
CA ASP A 59 -4.48 2.75 -38.31
C ASP A 59 -5.45 3.92 -38.49
N ASP A 60 -4.85 5.03 -38.91
CA ASP A 60 -5.26 6.01 -39.92
C ASP A 60 -6.71 6.59 -39.97
N LYS A 61 -6.74 7.90 -40.29
CA LYS A 61 -7.86 8.73 -40.83
C LYS A 61 -9.13 8.98 -39.98
N SER A 62 -9.18 10.19 -39.40
CA SER A 62 -10.17 11.25 -39.74
C SER A 62 -10.34 12.26 -38.59
N LEU A 63 -9.80 13.46 -38.79
CA LEU A 63 -9.63 14.50 -37.76
C LEU A 63 -10.89 15.30 -37.39
N SER A 64 -12.11 14.89 -37.78
CA SER A 64 -13.32 15.73 -37.59
C SER A 64 -14.49 15.08 -36.83
N ARG A 65 -14.33 13.89 -36.23
CA ARG A 65 -15.39 13.24 -35.40
C ARG A 65 -15.01 13.02 -33.92
N LYS A 66 -13.89 13.60 -33.48
CA LYS A 66 -13.17 13.15 -32.27
C LYS A 66 -13.77 13.64 -30.93
N THR A 67 -14.59 14.69 -30.90
CA THR A 67 -15.09 15.28 -29.65
C THR A 67 -16.34 14.59 -29.08
N ILE A 68 -17.28 14.14 -29.92
CA ILE A 68 -18.52 13.48 -29.45
C ILE A 68 -18.23 12.03 -29.00
N VAL A 69 -17.36 11.33 -29.73
CA VAL A 69 -17.00 9.93 -29.44
C VAL A 69 -16.19 9.79 -28.14
N HIS A 70 -15.37 10.79 -27.78
CA HIS A 70 -14.56 10.74 -26.55
C HIS A 70 -15.42 10.78 -25.28
N THR A 71 -16.55 11.49 -25.30
CA THR A 71 -17.46 11.59 -24.15
C THR A 71 -18.31 10.32 -23.98
N GLN A 72 -18.76 9.69 -25.08
CA GLN A 72 -19.44 8.38 -25.02
C GLN A 72 -18.50 7.24 -24.60
N LYS A 73 -17.27 7.24 -25.11
CA LYS A 73 -16.26 6.23 -24.70
C LYS A 73 -15.85 6.39 -23.24
N ALA A 74 -15.76 7.62 -22.72
CA ALA A 74 -15.53 7.90 -21.31
C ALA A 74 -16.71 7.47 -20.40
N ARG A 75 -17.96 7.65 -20.86
CA ARG A 75 -19.16 7.16 -20.15
C ARG A 75 -19.15 5.63 -20.03
N GLY A 76 -18.90 4.91 -21.13
CA GLY A 76 -18.81 3.44 -21.11
C GLY A 76 -17.67 2.93 -20.22
N PHE A 77 -16.50 3.59 -20.22
CA PHE A 77 -15.39 3.21 -19.35
C PHE A 77 -15.72 3.40 -17.86
N HIS A 78 -16.46 4.45 -17.52
CA HIS A 78 -16.91 4.71 -16.15
C HIS A 78 -17.95 3.70 -15.68
N GLU A 79 -18.87 3.28 -16.55
CA GLU A 79 -19.85 2.22 -16.27
C GLU A 79 -19.17 0.87 -16.05
N ILE A 80 -18.20 0.49 -16.90
CA ILE A 80 -17.40 -0.74 -16.74
C ILE A 80 -16.62 -0.70 -15.41
N ARG A 81 -16.06 0.45 -15.05
CA ARG A 81 -15.35 0.63 -13.77
C ARG A 81 -16.32 0.47 -12.58
N ARG A 82 -17.49 1.10 -12.62
CA ARG A 82 -18.52 0.96 -11.57
C ARG A 82 -19.01 -0.47 -11.43
N TYR A 83 -19.22 -1.17 -12.54
CA TYR A 83 -19.58 -2.58 -12.56
C TYR A 83 -18.51 -3.46 -11.88
N ARG A 84 -17.24 -3.28 -12.25
CA ARG A 84 -16.10 -3.99 -11.64
C ARG A 84 -15.99 -3.72 -10.14
N GLN A 85 -16.14 -2.46 -9.73
CA GLN A 85 -16.13 -2.08 -8.31
C GLN A 85 -17.29 -2.71 -7.55
N SER A 86 -18.49 -2.73 -8.14
CA SER A 86 -19.67 -3.33 -7.51
C SER A 86 -19.47 -4.83 -7.32
N ARG A 87 -19.01 -5.55 -8.35
CA ARG A 87 -18.67 -6.98 -8.24
C ARG A 87 -17.62 -7.24 -7.18
N PHE A 88 -16.56 -6.43 -7.15
CA PHE A 88 -15.51 -6.55 -6.14
C PHE A 88 -16.07 -6.35 -4.72
N ARG A 89 -16.95 -5.36 -4.52
CA ARG A 89 -17.63 -5.13 -3.23
C ARG A 89 -18.49 -6.32 -2.82
N TRP A 90 -19.22 -6.92 -3.76
CA TRP A 90 -20.02 -8.13 -3.50
C TRP A 90 -19.14 -9.33 -3.17
N CYS A 91 -18.08 -9.60 -3.93
CA CYS A 91 -17.13 -10.66 -3.62
C CYS A 91 -16.50 -10.47 -2.24
N LEU A 92 -16.14 -9.23 -1.89
CA LEU A 92 -15.59 -8.90 -0.59
C LEU A 92 -16.59 -9.12 0.55
N ALA A 93 -17.85 -8.72 0.37
CA ALA A 93 -18.90 -8.98 1.34
C ALA A 93 -19.09 -10.49 1.55
N TYR A 94 -19.15 -11.25 0.46
CA TYR A 94 -19.24 -12.72 0.51
C TYR A 94 -18.06 -13.35 1.26
N THR A 95 -16.83 -12.91 0.98
CA THR A 95 -15.65 -13.41 1.69
C THR A 95 -15.68 -13.08 3.19
N LEU A 96 -16.13 -11.88 3.57
CA LEU A 96 -16.18 -11.47 4.97
C LEU A 96 -17.28 -12.17 5.77
N ILE A 97 -18.43 -12.43 5.15
CA ILE A 97 -19.52 -13.18 5.80
C ILE A 97 -19.06 -14.60 6.13
N ASN A 98 -18.32 -15.23 5.22
CA ASN A 98 -17.83 -16.60 5.40
C ASN A 98 -16.56 -16.71 6.27
N ASN A 99 -15.89 -15.60 6.57
CA ASN A 99 -14.62 -15.58 7.33
C ASN A 99 -14.62 -14.45 8.38
N PRO A 100 -15.24 -14.67 9.55
CA PRO A 100 -15.44 -13.62 10.56
C PRO A 100 -14.12 -13.06 11.14
N ASP A 101 -13.07 -13.87 11.24
CA ASP A 101 -11.77 -13.42 11.77
C ASP A 101 -11.13 -12.33 10.90
N LEU A 102 -11.34 -12.40 9.58
CA LEU A 102 -10.85 -11.40 8.65
C LEU A 102 -11.58 -10.07 8.82
N PHE A 103 -12.85 -10.09 9.26
CA PHE A 103 -13.60 -8.88 9.56
C PHE A 103 -13.00 -8.15 10.76
N ALA A 104 -12.75 -8.86 11.86
CA ALA A 104 -12.12 -8.30 13.06
C ALA A 104 -10.72 -7.74 12.77
N LEU A 105 -9.89 -8.48 12.02
CA LEU A 105 -8.55 -8.02 11.63
C LEU A 105 -8.61 -6.76 10.75
N ARG A 106 -9.58 -6.70 9.83
CA ARG A 106 -9.76 -5.55 8.93
C ARG A 106 -10.22 -4.31 9.69
N GLN A 107 -11.11 -4.50 10.68
CA GLN A 107 -11.54 -3.41 11.56
C GLN A 107 -10.36 -2.86 12.36
N ARG A 108 -9.59 -3.73 13.03
CA ARG A 108 -8.39 -3.34 13.79
C ARG A 108 -7.37 -2.60 12.93
N ARG A 109 -7.11 -3.07 11.71
CA ARG A 109 -6.17 -2.41 10.78
C ARG A 109 -6.66 -1.00 10.40
N ARG A 110 -7.97 -0.80 10.21
CA ARG A 110 -8.53 0.52 9.91
C ARG A 110 -8.38 1.46 11.10
N GLU A 111 -8.66 1.00 12.30
CA GLU A 111 -8.48 1.77 13.53
C GLU A 111 -7.02 2.20 13.70
N THR A 112 -6.05 1.30 13.47
CA THR A 112 -4.62 1.68 13.51
C THR A 112 -4.23 2.73 12.48
N SER A 113 -4.79 2.69 11.26
CA SER A 113 -4.49 3.72 10.25
C SER A 113 -5.10 5.08 10.59
N VAL A 114 -6.27 5.11 11.23
CA VAL A 114 -6.93 6.35 11.67
C VAL A 114 -6.16 6.97 12.83
N ASN A 115 -5.74 6.16 13.81
CA ASN A 115 -4.95 6.64 14.95
C ASN A 115 -3.59 7.16 14.50
N ALA A 116 -2.91 6.48 13.57
CA ALA A 116 -1.65 6.95 13.00
C ALA A 116 -1.77 8.29 12.23
N GLN A 117 -2.96 8.59 11.68
CA GLN A 117 -3.21 9.91 11.08
C GLN A 117 -3.48 10.98 12.15
N GLN A 118 -4.19 10.63 13.21
CA GLN A 118 -4.46 11.53 14.34
C GLN A 118 -3.16 11.93 15.07
N ASP A 119 -2.28 10.98 15.40
CA ASP A 119 -1.00 11.26 16.05
C ASP A 119 -0.12 12.22 15.25
N ASN A 120 -0.09 12.07 13.92
CA ASN A 120 0.61 12.99 13.02
C ASN A 120 -0.02 14.39 12.97
N THR A 121 -1.35 14.49 13.12
CA THR A 121 -2.01 15.79 13.21
C THR A 121 -1.72 16.49 14.53
N TYR A 122 -1.70 15.77 15.66
CA TYR A 122 -1.36 16.34 16.96
C TYR A 122 0.10 16.84 17.03
N LEU A 123 1.05 16.08 16.47
CA LEU A 123 2.45 16.52 16.35
C LEU A 123 2.62 17.75 15.43
N SER A 124 1.81 17.85 14.36
CA SER A 124 1.85 19.00 13.44
C SER A 124 1.20 20.25 14.03
N THR A 125 0.16 20.12 14.86
CA THR A 125 -0.45 21.26 15.57
C THR A 125 0.47 21.82 16.65
N ASP A 126 1.20 20.97 17.38
CA ASP A 126 2.16 21.42 18.39
C ASP A 126 3.35 22.16 17.74
N ALA A 127 3.87 21.66 16.62
CA ALA A 127 4.92 22.34 15.87
C ALA A 127 4.48 23.70 15.30
N ASN A 128 3.22 23.84 14.89
CA ASN A 128 2.66 25.11 14.41
C ASN A 128 2.34 26.08 15.56
N SER A 129 1.87 25.59 16.71
CA SER A 129 1.68 26.41 17.93
C SER A 129 3.01 26.98 18.45
N GLN A 130 4.08 26.18 18.43
CA GLN A 130 5.43 26.64 18.78
C GLN A 130 5.98 27.67 17.80
N ARG A 131 5.68 27.53 16.49
CA ARG A 131 6.04 28.52 15.47
C ARG A 131 5.31 29.85 15.63
N LEU A 132 4.05 29.85 16.10
CA LEU A 132 3.31 31.08 16.35
C LEU A 132 3.82 31.82 17.59
N LEU A 133 4.23 31.11 18.64
CA LEU A 133 4.87 31.74 19.81
C LEU A 133 6.24 32.37 19.48
N ASN A 134 7.00 31.77 18.56
CA ASN A 134 8.31 32.31 18.14
C ASN A 134 8.22 33.47 17.12
N ASN A 135 7.04 33.74 16.56
CA ASN A 135 6.83 34.84 15.60
C ASN A 135 6.05 36.02 16.20
N LEU A 136 5.89 36.09 17.54
CA LEU A 136 5.42 37.34 18.16
C LEU A 136 6.52 38.41 18.00
N PRO A 137 6.25 39.55 17.32
CA PRO A 137 7.19 40.65 17.29
C PRO A 137 7.36 41.20 18.71
N SER A 138 8.60 41.24 19.19
CA SER A 138 8.96 41.84 20.47
C SER A 138 8.52 43.31 20.49
N LEU A 139 7.54 43.65 21.32
CA LEU A 139 7.30 45.04 21.68
C LEU A 139 8.49 45.53 22.52
N SER A 140 9.44 46.20 21.88
CA SER A 140 10.39 47.05 22.59
C SER A 140 10.72 48.31 21.80
N THR A 141 10.41 49.43 22.45
CA THR A 141 11.03 50.77 22.36
C THR A 141 10.76 51.59 21.10
N PHE A 142 9.68 52.37 21.15
CA PHE A 142 9.60 53.66 20.46
C PHE A 142 10.64 54.59 21.11
N ASN A 143 11.71 54.95 20.39
CA ASN A 143 12.66 55.97 20.82
C ASN A 143 12.30 57.28 20.09
N VAL A 144 11.98 58.32 20.86
CA VAL A 144 11.66 59.67 20.35
C VAL A 144 12.94 60.49 20.40
N SER A 145 13.52 60.75 19.24
CA SER A 145 14.47 61.85 19.05
C SER A 145 14.74 62.00 17.55
N ASP A 146 14.08 62.97 16.91
CA ASP A 146 14.60 63.76 15.79
C ASP A 146 13.62 64.93 15.52
N ILE A 147 13.92 66.08 16.14
CA ILE A 147 13.59 67.44 15.66
C ILE A 147 14.90 68.03 15.17
#